data_AF-A0A838U5W6-F1
#
_entry.id   AF-A0A838U5W6-F1
#
_cell.length_a   1.000
_cell.length_b   1.000
_cell.length_c   1.000
_cell.angle_alpha   90.00
_cell.angle_beta   90.00
_cell.angle_gamma   90.00
#
_symmetry.space_group_name_H-M   'P 1'
#
loop_
_entity.id
_entity.type
_entity.pdbx_description
1 polymer ?
#
loop_
_entity_poly.entity_id
_entity_poly.type
_entity_poly.pdbx_seq_one_letter_code
_entity_poly.pdbx_strand_id
1 'polypeptide(L)'
;PEKARTFSIFKTFAQMEGLALKTSAARYWPAVAGFITKKAVDRFAAQAGLDASELEESAQNKDFKIISLKAKGIISISSKIRHFTSKNVVAKVEGSDPQLKNEYVIYSAHWDHLGKDTSLVGDQIYNGANDNAAGVAQMLEIARGFAALKTRPRRSVLFIATTAEEKGFLGSRFYAQNPLYPISNTVAAINLDAGNLFGLTKDLASSGFGNSTIDDALAKAAEMQGRTFLKESLDGNGSYYFASDQIEFAKVGIPAVFPWSGNEYIGKPADYGEKKWDEYGKDRYHQVTDEVMPGWDMSGAVEDARWMMMAGYLVADEVKRPVWLSGSEFKR
;
A
#
# COMPACT_ATOMS: atom_id res chain seq x y z
N PRO A 1 17.66 -20.69 19.67
CA PRO A 1 17.52 -19.24 19.39
C PRO A 1 17.75 -18.99 17.89
N GLU A 2 16.69 -19.18 17.10
CA GLU A 2 16.73 -19.02 15.66
C GLU A 2 16.97 -17.54 15.32
N LYS A 3 18.10 -17.28 14.66
CA LYS A 3 18.37 -15.97 14.07
C LYS A 3 17.31 -15.75 12.98
N ALA A 4 16.44 -14.77 13.21
CA ALA A 4 15.46 -14.31 12.25
C ALA A 4 16.09 -14.18 10.86
N ARG A 5 15.56 -14.91 9.88
CA ARG A 5 15.91 -14.73 8.47
C ARG A 5 15.35 -13.36 8.06
N THR A 6 16.25 -12.42 7.82
CA THR A 6 15.90 -11.06 7.42
C THR A 6 15.83 -11.03 5.90
N PHE A 7 14.64 -10.82 5.35
CA PHE A 7 14.47 -10.58 3.92
C PHE A 7 14.71 -9.11 3.62
N SER A 8 15.42 -8.83 2.52
CA SER A 8 15.68 -7.47 2.02
C SER A 8 15.02 -7.34 0.65
N ILE A 9 13.95 -6.56 0.57
CA ILE A 9 13.28 -6.18 -0.68
C ILE A 9 13.90 -4.86 -1.14
N PHE A 10 14.40 -4.78 -2.38
CA PHE A 10 14.78 -3.51 -3.00
C PHE A 10 14.33 -3.46 -4.47
N LYS A 11 13.77 -2.31 -4.85
CA LYS A 11 13.17 -1.97 -6.16
C LYS A 11 14.14 -1.05 -6.93
N THR A 12 14.53 -1.40 -8.16
CA THR A 12 14.88 -0.41 -9.21
C THR A 12 14.42 -0.88 -10.58
N PHE A 13 13.42 -0.18 -11.13
CA PHE A 13 13.08 -0.29 -12.55
C PHE A 13 14.25 0.24 -13.39
N ALA A 14 14.82 -0.60 -14.25
CA ALA A 14 15.69 -0.13 -15.30
C ALA A 14 14.81 0.51 -16.39
N GLN A 15 14.46 1.79 -16.21
CA GLN A 15 14.08 2.79 -17.23
C GLN A 15 13.52 4.11 -16.66
N MET A 16 13.22 4.21 -15.35
CA MET A 16 12.65 5.42 -14.73
C MET A 16 13.52 6.00 -13.60
N GLU A 17 13.35 7.29 -13.30
CA GLU A 17 14.02 7.93 -12.15
C GLU A 17 13.66 7.22 -10.83
N GLY A 18 14.68 6.95 -10.01
CA GLY A 18 14.54 6.47 -8.64
C GLY A 18 14.67 7.61 -7.64
N LEU A 19 13.90 7.54 -6.54
CA LEU A 19 13.88 8.56 -5.49
C LEU A 19 14.39 7.97 -4.17
N ALA A 20 15.00 8.81 -3.34
CA ALA A 20 15.42 8.41 -1.99
C ALA A 20 15.34 9.59 -1.02
N LEU A 21 15.03 9.30 0.25
CA LEU A 21 15.17 10.27 1.33
C LEU A 21 16.64 10.54 1.60
N LYS A 22 16.97 11.80 1.93
CA LYS A 22 18.30 12.15 2.41
C LYS A 22 18.51 11.56 3.80
N THR A 23 19.28 10.47 3.92
CA THR A 23 19.56 9.83 5.21
C THR A 23 20.94 10.23 5.75
N SER A 24 21.05 10.47 7.06
CA SER A 24 22.32 10.75 7.76
C SER A 24 23.09 9.51 8.20
N ALA A 25 22.50 8.31 8.11
CA ALA A 25 23.10 7.07 8.60
C ALA A 25 23.37 6.08 7.46
N ALA A 26 24.62 5.65 7.35
CA ALA A 26 25.00 4.48 6.56
C ALA A 26 24.34 3.23 7.18
N ARG A 27 23.27 2.72 6.56
CA ARG A 27 22.79 1.37 6.85
C ARG A 27 23.59 0.39 6.00
N TYR A 28 23.79 -0.82 6.53
CA TYR A 28 24.42 -1.95 5.85
C TYR A 28 23.67 -2.29 4.55
N TRP A 29 24.01 -1.59 3.47
CA TRP A 29 23.49 -1.82 2.14
C TRP A 29 24.49 -2.65 1.33
N PRO A 30 24.04 -3.55 0.45
CA PRO A 30 24.90 -4.08 -0.59
C PRO A 30 25.42 -2.92 -1.45
N ALA A 31 26.68 -2.99 -1.89
CA ALA A 31 27.29 -1.95 -2.71
C ALA A 31 26.53 -1.68 -4.03
N VAL A 32 25.81 -2.69 -4.53
CA VAL A 32 24.89 -2.62 -5.66
C VAL A 32 23.66 -3.49 -5.36
N ALA A 33 22.47 -2.94 -5.56
CA ALA A 33 21.20 -3.68 -5.57
C ALA A 33 20.42 -3.33 -6.84
N GLY A 34 19.79 -4.32 -7.48
CA GLY A 34 18.95 -4.10 -8.66
C GLY A 34 18.35 -5.39 -9.21
N PHE A 35 17.40 -5.26 -10.12
CA PHE A 35 16.87 -6.38 -10.88
C PHE A 35 17.74 -6.68 -12.09
N ILE A 36 17.76 -7.95 -12.46
CA ILE A 36 18.32 -8.42 -13.73
C ILE A 36 17.21 -9.19 -14.46
N THR A 37 17.19 -9.11 -15.78
CA THR A 37 16.21 -9.88 -16.58
C THR A 37 16.37 -11.37 -16.32
N LYS A 38 15.30 -12.18 -16.46
CA LYS A 38 15.38 -13.65 -16.39
C LYS A 38 16.50 -14.22 -17.27
N LYS A 39 16.62 -13.71 -18.50
CA LYS A 39 17.72 -14.04 -19.43
C LYS A 39 19.12 -13.82 -18.84
N ALA A 40 19.30 -12.78 -18.03
CA ALA A 40 20.56 -12.51 -17.35
C ALA A 40 20.78 -13.46 -16.16
N VAL A 41 19.73 -13.79 -15.40
CA VAL A 41 19.76 -14.81 -14.33
C VAL A 41 20.21 -16.14 -14.91
N ASP A 42 19.55 -16.61 -15.98
CA ASP A 42 19.86 -17.88 -16.65
C ASP A 42 21.32 -17.91 -17.11
N ARG A 43 21.80 -16.80 -17.70
CA ARG A 43 23.20 -16.68 -18.12
C ARG A 43 24.18 -16.77 -16.96
N PHE A 44 23.90 -16.11 -15.83
CA PHE A 44 24.79 -16.13 -14.66
C PHE A 44 24.79 -17.48 -13.95
N ALA A 45 23.63 -18.11 -13.80
CA ALA A 45 23.51 -19.45 -13.24
C ALA A 45 24.30 -20.46 -14.08
N ALA A 46 24.11 -20.46 -15.40
CA ALA A 46 24.81 -21.36 -16.31
C ALA A 46 26.35 -21.16 -16.26
N GLN A 47 26.82 -19.91 -16.17
CA GLN A 47 28.26 -19.62 -16.02
C GLN A 47 28.84 -20.11 -14.69
N ALA A 48 28.02 -20.22 -13.65
CA ALA A 48 28.39 -20.81 -12.36
C ALA A 48 28.20 -22.34 -12.31
N GLY A 49 27.77 -22.97 -13.42
CA GLY A 49 27.46 -24.40 -13.47
C GLY A 49 26.18 -24.78 -12.71
N LEU A 50 25.23 -23.84 -12.58
CA LEU A 50 23.96 -24.00 -11.89
C LEU A 50 22.79 -23.83 -12.86
N ASP A 51 21.64 -24.41 -12.52
CA ASP A 51 20.38 -24.18 -13.22
C ASP A 51 19.53 -23.11 -12.50
N ALA A 52 19.06 -22.11 -13.24
CA ALA A 52 18.30 -21.02 -12.64
C ALA A 52 16.93 -21.46 -12.10
N SER A 53 16.30 -22.46 -12.71
CA SER A 53 15.00 -22.97 -12.29
C SER A 53 15.13 -23.78 -10.99
N GLU A 54 16.18 -24.60 -10.88
CA GLU A 54 16.50 -25.31 -9.63
C GLU A 54 16.81 -24.34 -8.49
N LEU A 55 17.52 -23.23 -8.78
CA LEU A 55 17.77 -22.17 -7.79
C LEU A 55 16.46 -21.51 -7.33
N GLU A 56 15.57 -21.17 -8.27
CA GLU A 56 14.25 -20.59 -7.98
C GLU A 56 13.38 -21.53 -7.14
N GLU A 57 13.33 -22.83 -7.47
CA GLU A 57 12.60 -23.84 -6.70
C GLU A 57 13.19 -23.99 -5.29
N SER A 58 14.52 -24.05 -5.17
CA SER A 58 15.19 -24.18 -3.87
C SER A 58 14.92 -22.98 -2.95
N ALA A 59 14.74 -21.78 -3.52
CA ALA A 59 14.49 -20.54 -2.78
C ALA A 59 13.11 -20.52 -2.10
N GLN A 60 12.17 -21.36 -2.56
CA GLN A 60 10.84 -21.50 -1.95
C GLN A 60 10.88 -22.34 -0.67
N ASN A 61 11.99 -23.05 -0.40
CA ASN A 61 12.14 -23.84 0.80
C ASN A 61 12.45 -22.94 2.01
N LYS A 62 11.63 -23.05 3.06
CA LYS A 62 11.84 -22.38 4.37
C LYS A 62 13.21 -22.61 5.00
N ASP A 63 13.91 -23.69 4.63
CA ASP A 63 15.26 -24.01 5.09
C ASP A 63 16.38 -23.51 4.18
N PHE A 64 16.07 -22.83 3.06
CA PHE A 64 17.01 -22.34 2.04
C PHE A 64 18.29 -21.74 2.64
N LYS A 65 19.43 -22.06 2.02
CA LYS A 65 20.72 -21.48 2.33
C LYS A 65 21.25 -20.75 1.11
N ILE A 66 21.88 -19.61 1.33
CA ILE A 66 22.46 -18.80 0.27
C ILE A 66 23.45 -19.65 -0.53
N ILE A 67 23.26 -19.70 -1.85
CA ILE A 67 24.16 -20.38 -2.77
C ILE A 67 25.12 -19.34 -3.35
N SER A 68 26.41 -19.52 -3.12
CA SER A 68 27.43 -18.66 -3.70
C SER A 68 27.72 -19.10 -5.13
N LEU A 69 27.56 -18.17 -6.09
CA LEU A 69 27.90 -18.41 -7.50
C LEU A 69 29.41 -18.50 -7.75
N LYS A 70 30.26 -18.15 -6.76
CA LYS A 70 31.72 -18.03 -6.89
C LYS A 70 32.19 -17.23 -8.13
N ALA A 71 31.34 -16.35 -8.63
CA ALA A 71 31.59 -15.54 -9.81
C ALA A 71 32.18 -14.17 -9.43
N LYS A 72 32.94 -13.58 -10.37
CA LYS A 72 33.37 -12.18 -10.30
C LYS A 72 32.73 -11.44 -11.47
N GLY A 73 32.19 -10.26 -11.21
CA GLY A 73 31.62 -9.38 -12.22
C GLY A 73 32.11 -7.96 -12.04
N ILE A 74 32.21 -7.23 -13.15
CA ILE A 74 32.41 -5.78 -13.14
C ILE A 74 31.05 -5.15 -13.38
N ILE A 75 30.60 -4.34 -12.43
CA ILE A 75 29.35 -3.58 -12.56
C ILE A 75 29.73 -2.10 -12.66
N SER A 76 29.42 -1.49 -13.81
CA SER A 76 29.59 -0.06 -14.03
C SER A 76 28.22 0.60 -13.99
N ILE A 77 28.03 1.52 -13.03
CA ILE A 77 26.79 2.29 -12.88
C ILE A 77 27.12 3.76 -13.14
N SER A 78 26.43 4.35 -14.11
CA SER A 78 26.45 5.79 -14.35
C SER A 78 25.09 6.36 -13.96
N SER A 79 25.06 7.35 -13.07
CA SER A 79 23.82 7.94 -12.57
C SER A 79 23.97 9.44 -12.42
N LYS A 80 22.90 10.18 -12.76
CA LYS A 80 22.78 11.61 -12.47
C LYS A 80 21.85 11.78 -11.28
N ILE A 81 22.32 12.46 -10.24
CA ILE A 81 21.52 12.75 -9.05
C ILE A 81 20.97 14.17 -9.18
N ARG A 82 19.65 14.31 -9.01
CA ARG A 82 18.99 15.61 -8.84
C ARG A 82 18.25 15.62 -7.51
N HIS A 83 18.14 16.81 -6.91
CA HIS A 83 17.37 17.02 -5.69
C HIS A 83 16.11 17.80 -6.04
N PHE A 84 15.00 17.44 -5.42
CA PHE A 84 13.75 18.20 -5.48
C PHE A 84 13.01 18.02 -4.16
N THR A 85 11.96 18.80 -3.98
CA THR A 85 11.10 18.73 -2.80
C THR A 85 9.71 18.34 -3.25
N SER A 86 9.14 17.36 -2.56
CA SER A 86 7.70 17.07 -2.61
C SER A 86 7.12 17.17 -1.20
N LYS A 87 5.79 17.25 -1.09
CA LYS A 87 5.11 17.50 0.18
C LYS A 87 4.03 16.45 0.42
N ASN A 88 4.03 15.89 1.63
CA ASN A 88 2.80 15.34 2.18
C ASN A 88 1.88 16.50 2.56
N VAL A 89 0.58 16.34 2.36
CA VAL A 89 -0.44 17.29 2.82
C VAL A 89 -1.24 16.63 3.93
N VAL A 90 -1.32 17.29 5.09
CA VAL A 90 -1.99 16.74 6.28
C VAL A 90 -3.15 17.62 6.70
N ALA A 91 -4.32 17.02 6.90
CA ALA A 91 -5.47 17.65 7.52
C ALA A 91 -5.86 16.90 8.81
N LYS A 92 -6.46 17.61 9.77
CA LYS A 92 -6.93 17.05 11.04
C LYS A 92 -8.40 17.39 11.26
N VAL A 93 -9.19 16.38 11.63
CA VAL A 93 -10.48 16.56 12.31
C VAL A 93 -10.26 16.25 13.79
N GLU A 94 -10.45 17.25 14.66
CA GLU A 94 -10.21 17.11 16.09
C GLU A 94 -11.31 16.27 16.77
N GLY A 95 -10.88 15.27 17.55
CA GLY A 95 -11.76 14.40 18.34
C GLY A 95 -12.48 15.12 19.48
N SER A 96 -13.55 14.51 19.98
CA SER A 96 -14.44 15.09 21.00
C SER A 96 -13.98 14.86 22.44
N ASP A 97 -13.18 13.84 22.70
CA ASP A 97 -12.82 13.41 24.06
C ASP A 97 -11.55 14.14 24.56
N PRO A 98 -11.58 14.86 25.69
CA PRO A 98 -10.41 15.59 26.19
C PRO A 98 -9.18 14.74 26.46
N GLN A 99 -9.35 13.45 26.77
CA GLN A 99 -8.27 12.50 27.04
C GLN A 99 -7.79 11.82 25.76
N LEU A 100 -8.70 11.47 24.85
CA LEU A 100 -8.38 10.68 23.65
C LEU A 100 -8.16 11.51 22.39
N LYS A 101 -8.52 12.80 22.34
CA LYS A 101 -8.37 13.63 21.14
C LYS A 101 -6.92 13.82 20.67
N ASN A 102 -5.94 13.53 21.53
CA ASN A 102 -4.52 13.53 21.17
C ASN A 102 -4.01 12.17 20.70
N GLU A 103 -4.90 11.20 20.50
CA GLU A 103 -4.67 9.97 19.75
C GLU A 103 -5.25 10.10 18.33
N TYR A 104 -4.65 9.42 17.36
CA TYR A 104 -4.92 9.64 15.94
C TYR A 104 -5.21 8.34 15.19
N VAL A 105 -6.28 8.36 14.40
CA VAL A 105 -6.49 7.41 13.29
C VAL A 105 -6.05 8.11 12.00
N ILE A 106 -5.17 7.48 11.23
CA ILE A 106 -4.71 7.99 9.94
C ILE A 106 -5.55 7.38 8.82
N TYR A 107 -5.99 8.21 7.89
CA TYR A 107 -6.29 7.84 6.51
C TYR A 107 -5.16 8.36 5.62
N SER A 108 -4.56 7.49 4.81
CA SER A 108 -3.53 7.87 3.83
C SER A 108 -3.96 7.52 2.42
N ALA A 109 -3.51 8.32 1.45
CA ALA A 109 -3.59 8.04 0.02
C ALA A 109 -2.46 8.81 -0.67
N HIS A 110 -1.73 8.20 -1.60
CA HIS A 110 -0.68 8.93 -2.31
C HIS A 110 -1.25 9.74 -3.46
N TRP A 111 -0.77 10.96 -3.62
CA TRP A 111 -1.22 11.86 -4.67
C TRP A 111 -0.28 11.91 -5.88
N ASP A 112 0.91 11.33 -5.78
CA ASP A 112 1.80 11.19 -6.93
C ASP A 112 1.45 9.98 -7.79
N HIS A 113 1.95 10.00 -9.02
CA HIS A 113 2.04 8.84 -9.89
C HIS A 113 3.41 8.88 -10.62
N LEU A 114 3.55 8.20 -11.75
CA LEU A 114 4.84 8.03 -12.42
C LEU A 114 5.37 9.27 -13.18
N GLY A 115 4.52 10.27 -13.42
CA GLY A 115 4.91 11.54 -14.05
C GLY A 115 4.84 11.49 -15.58
N LYS A 116 5.91 11.92 -16.27
CA LYS A 116 5.95 12.01 -17.73
C LYS A 116 7.14 11.23 -18.30
N ASP A 117 6.90 10.44 -19.36
CA ASP A 117 7.94 9.78 -20.14
C ASP A 117 7.97 10.29 -21.58
N THR A 118 8.95 11.15 -21.89
CA THR A 118 9.12 11.74 -23.23
C THR A 118 9.62 10.76 -24.28
N SER A 119 10.00 9.53 -23.91
CA SER A 119 10.42 8.49 -24.85
C SER A 119 9.25 7.75 -25.51
N LEU A 120 8.05 7.85 -24.94
CA LEU A 120 6.84 7.26 -25.49
C LEU A 120 6.34 8.03 -26.72
N VAL A 121 5.73 7.30 -27.66
CA VAL A 121 5.06 7.87 -28.83
C VAL A 121 3.57 8.05 -28.50
N GLY A 122 3.03 9.25 -28.72
CA GLY A 122 1.63 9.55 -28.43
C GLY A 122 1.47 10.22 -27.06
N ASP A 123 0.60 9.67 -26.22
CA ASP A 123 0.49 10.11 -24.83
C ASP A 123 1.76 9.76 -24.05
N GLN A 124 2.18 10.68 -23.19
CA GLN A 124 3.42 10.62 -22.44
C GLN A 124 3.18 10.84 -20.95
N ILE A 125 1.94 11.08 -20.51
CA ILE A 125 1.61 11.43 -19.14
C ILE A 125 0.97 10.21 -18.47
N TYR A 126 1.51 9.83 -17.33
CA TYR A 126 0.89 8.84 -16.44
C TYR A 126 -0.06 9.61 -15.52
N ASN A 127 -1.34 9.68 -15.89
CA ASN A 127 -2.34 10.46 -15.16
C ASN A 127 -2.77 9.81 -13.84
N GLY A 128 -2.81 8.48 -13.77
CA GLY A 128 -3.02 7.78 -12.49
C GLY A 128 -4.45 7.92 -11.99
N ALA A 129 -5.41 7.80 -12.91
CA ALA A 129 -6.80 8.08 -12.61
C ALA A 129 -7.36 7.12 -11.55
N ASN A 130 -7.02 5.84 -11.60
CA ASN A 130 -7.33 4.91 -10.52
C ASN A 130 -6.17 4.81 -9.53
N ASP A 131 -4.92 4.76 -9.99
CA ASP A 131 -3.69 4.72 -9.18
C ASP A 131 -2.94 6.07 -9.23
N ASN A 132 -3.19 7.01 -8.32
CA ASN A 132 -4.08 6.89 -7.15
C ASN A 132 -5.01 8.10 -6.95
N ALA A 133 -5.41 8.74 -8.05
CA ALA A 133 -6.37 9.84 -7.97
C ALA A 133 -7.72 9.38 -7.38
N ALA A 134 -8.15 8.14 -7.63
CA ALA A 134 -9.36 7.58 -7.04
C ALA A 134 -9.25 7.41 -5.51
N GLY A 135 -8.13 6.90 -4.98
CA GLY A 135 -7.92 6.78 -3.54
C GLY A 135 -7.82 8.14 -2.85
N VAL A 136 -7.19 9.14 -3.49
CA VAL A 136 -7.21 10.53 -3.01
C VAL A 136 -8.63 11.09 -2.99
N ALA A 137 -9.43 10.86 -4.04
CA ALA A 137 -10.82 11.29 -4.09
C ALA A 137 -11.65 10.66 -2.97
N GLN A 138 -11.50 9.36 -2.72
CA GLN A 138 -12.15 8.69 -1.60
C GLN A 138 -11.70 9.26 -0.25
N MET A 139 -10.40 9.50 -0.04
CA MET A 139 -9.88 10.12 1.19
C MET A 139 -10.49 11.50 1.43
N LEU A 140 -10.61 12.34 0.40
CA LEU A 140 -11.23 13.65 0.48
C LEU A 140 -12.72 13.56 0.84
N GLU A 141 -13.46 12.60 0.26
CA GLU A 141 -14.86 12.39 0.58
C GLU A 141 -15.08 11.84 2.00
N ILE A 142 -14.19 10.96 2.47
CA ILE A 142 -14.17 10.51 3.87
C ILE A 142 -13.90 11.70 4.79
N ALA A 143 -12.91 12.55 4.48
CA ALA A 143 -12.60 13.76 5.24
C ALA A 143 -13.79 14.71 5.32
N ARG A 144 -14.49 14.92 4.20
CA ARG A 144 -15.75 15.69 4.14
C ARG A 144 -16.82 15.07 5.03
N GLY A 145 -16.94 13.75 5.03
CA GLY A 145 -17.83 13.00 5.92
C GLY A 145 -17.53 13.25 7.39
N PHE A 146 -16.28 13.08 7.82
CA PHE A 146 -15.87 13.33 9.21
C PHE A 146 -16.09 14.79 9.64
N ALA A 147 -15.82 15.75 8.75
CA ALA A 147 -16.05 17.16 9.01
C ALA A 147 -17.55 17.50 9.19
N ALA A 148 -18.44 16.75 8.54
CA ALA A 148 -19.89 16.93 8.59
C ALA A 148 -20.58 16.21 9.78
N LEU A 149 -19.85 15.40 10.55
CA LEU A 149 -20.43 14.66 11.68
C LEU A 149 -20.96 15.62 12.77
N LYS A 150 -22.19 15.35 13.23
CA LYS A 150 -22.76 16.03 14.39
C LYS A 150 -22.05 15.64 15.69
N THR A 151 -21.73 14.35 15.82
CA THR A 151 -20.97 13.79 16.94
C THR A 151 -19.61 13.36 16.40
N ARG A 152 -18.55 14.02 16.84
CA ARG A 152 -17.18 13.64 16.47
C ARG A 152 -16.72 12.43 17.29
N PRO A 153 -15.91 11.53 16.72
CA PRO A 153 -15.35 10.41 17.46
C PRO A 153 -14.47 10.92 18.61
N ARG A 154 -14.21 10.07 19.60
CA ARG A 154 -13.34 10.40 20.74
C ARG A 154 -11.93 10.85 20.31
N ARG A 155 -11.29 10.09 19.41
CA ARG A 155 -9.95 10.38 18.86
C ARG A 155 -9.99 11.36 17.70
N SER A 156 -8.86 12.02 17.45
CA SER A 156 -8.71 12.82 16.24
C SER A 156 -8.47 11.92 15.02
N VAL A 157 -8.82 12.43 13.85
CA VAL A 157 -8.58 11.76 12.57
C VAL A 157 -7.64 12.62 11.72
N LEU A 158 -6.59 12.01 11.18
CA LEU A 158 -5.64 12.63 10.28
C LEU A 158 -5.85 12.11 8.86
N PHE A 159 -5.87 13.02 7.89
CA PHE A 159 -5.88 12.69 6.47
C PHE A 159 -4.55 13.10 5.89
N ILE A 160 -3.81 12.16 5.32
CA ILE A 160 -2.45 12.38 4.82
C ILE A 160 -2.42 12.03 3.33
N ALA A 161 -2.40 13.06 2.48
CA ALA A 161 -2.03 12.88 1.09
C ALA A 161 -0.51 12.71 1.01
N THR A 162 -0.03 11.48 0.83
CA THR A 162 1.39 11.13 0.75
C THR A 162 1.94 11.38 -0.65
N THR A 163 3.26 11.49 -0.78
CA THR A 163 3.92 11.73 -2.07
C THR A 163 5.10 10.79 -2.27
N ALA A 164 5.54 10.63 -3.52
CA ALA A 164 6.64 9.76 -3.91
C ALA A 164 6.45 8.31 -3.41
N GLU A 165 5.19 7.84 -3.44
CA GLU A 165 4.84 6.46 -3.15
C GLU A 165 5.42 5.52 -4.20
N GLU A 166 5.24 5.88 -5.47
CA GLU A 166 5.59 5.05 -6.63
C GLU A 166 7.07 4.67 -6.68
N LYS A 167 7.86 5.52 -6.04
CA LYS A 167 9.30 5.48 -5.96
C LYS A 167 9.80 4.93 -4.62
N GLY A 168 8.93 4.24 -3.88
CA GLY A 168 9.26 3.49 -2.68
C GLY A 168 8.73 4.09 -1.39
N PHE A 169 7.45 4.51 -1.38
CA PHE A 169 6.70 4.92 -0.19
C PHE A 169 7.35 6.10 0.55
N LEU A 170 8.02 7.01 -0.18
CA LEU A 170 8.93 7.96 0.47
C LEU A 170 8.21 8.98 1.34
N GLY A 171 7.01 9.39 0.96
CA GLY A 171 6.18 10.31 1.72
C GLY A 171 5.71 9.70 3.03
N SER A 172 5.09 8.51 3.00
CA SER A 172 4.66 7.79 4.20
C SER A 172 5.86 7.44 5.09
N ARG A 173 6.97 6.97 4.50
CA ARG A 173 8.23 6.69 5.20
C ARG A 173 8.78 7.92 5.91
N PHE A 174 8.77 9.07 5.24
CA PHE A 174 9.23 10.32 5.83
C PHE A 174 8.36 10.72 7.01
N TYR A 175 7.03 10.63 6.87
CA TYR A 175 6.09 10.94 7.95
C TYR A 175 6.25 9.97 9.13
N ALA A 176 6.35 8.66 8.89
CA ALA A 176 6.54 7.66 9.94
C ALA A 176 7.83 7.91 10.75
N GLN A 177 8.87 8.46 10.12
CA GLN A 177 10.15 8.80 10.77
C GLN A 177 10.19 10.21 11.36
N ASN A 178 9.35 11.13 10.87
CA ASN A 178 9.30 12.55 11.25
C ASN A 178 7.84 13.01 11.40
N PRO A 179 7.06 12.42 12.32
CA PRO A 179 5.63 12.65 12.36
C PRO A 179 5.31 14.01 12.99
N LEU A 180 4.20 14.62 12.55
CA LEU A 180 3.72 15.89 13.13
C LEU A 180 3.27 15.75 14.59
N TYR A 181 2.84 14.55 14.96
CA TYR A 181 2.45 14.17 16.32
C TYR A 181 3.28 12.99 16.78
N PRO A 182 3.50 12.77 18.09
CA PRO A 182 4.24 11.61 18.55
C PRO A 182 3.70 10.32 17.93
N ILE A 183 4.55 9.52 17.27
CA ILE A 183 4.11 8.34 16.51
C ILE A 183 3.33 7.34 17.38
N SER A 184 3.67 7.28 18.68
CA SER A 184 3.01 6.46 19.70
C SER A 184 1.56 6.87 19.97
N ASN A 185 1.13 8.05 19.52
CA ASN A 185 -0.23 8.51 19.65
C ASN A 185 -1.09 8.10 18.44
N THR A 186 -0.50 7.63 17.35
CA THR A 186 -1.26 7.04 16.25
C THR A 186 -1.69 5.62 16.63
N VAL A 187 -2.98 5.35 16.58
CA VAL A 187 -3.56 4.06 17.01
C VAL A 187 -3.88 3.13 15.85
N ALA A 188 -4.07 3.69 14.65
CA ALA A 188 -4.35 2.94 13.43
C ALA A 188 -4.01 3.77 12.18
N ALA A 189 -3.73 3.08 11.08
CA ALA A 189 -3.63 3.65 9.74
C ALA A 189 -4.49 2.85 8.74
N ILE A 190 -5.31 3.54 7.96
CA ILE A 190 -6.13 2.98 6.88
C ILE A 190 -5.62 3.58 5.58
N ASN A 191 -5.01 2.76 4.73
CA ASN A 191 -4.45 3.22 3.47
C ASN A 191 -5.44 3.03 2.31
N LEU A 192 -5.61 4.06 1.50
CA LEU A 192 -6.51 4.10 0.34
C LEU A 192 -5.65 4.18 -0.92
N ASP A 193 -5.69 3.10 -1.69
CA ASP A 193 -4.91 2.94 -2.90
C ASP A 193 -5.71 2.19 -3.95
N ALA A 194 -5.99 2.88 -5.06
CA ALA A 194 -7.05 2.58 -6.01
C ALA A 194 -8.47 2.60 -5.42
N GLY A 195 -9.47 2.64 -6.30
CA GLY A 195 -10.88 2.60 -5.94
C GLY A 195 -11.68 1.62 -6.80
N ASN A 196 -12.86 1.24 -6.32
CA ASN A 196 -13.81 0.44 -7.09
C ASN A 196 -14.64 1.29 -8.04
N LEU A 197 -14.27 1.23 -9.32
CA LEU A 197 -14.87 2.02 -10.39
C LEU A 197 -15.77 1.17 -11.31
N PHE A 198 -16.18 -0.01 -10.83
CA PHE A 198 -16.83 -1.04 -11.65
C PHE A 198 -18.22 -1.47 -11.14
N GLY A 199 -18.74 -0.83 -10.09
CA GLY A 199 -20.08 -1.03 -9.53
C GLY A 199 -20.09 -1.59 -8.10
N LEU A 200 -21.29 -1.88 -7.58
CA LEU A 200 -21.48 -2.38 -6.21
C LEU A 200 -20.99 -3.81 -6.04
N THR A 201 -20.32 -4.11 -4.92
CA THR A 201 -19.92 -5.47 -4.53
C THR A 201 -20.60 -5.92 -3.23
N LYS A 202 -20.82 -7.23 -3.10
CA LYS A 202 -21.39 -7.85 -1.89
C LYS A 202 -20.36 -8.11 -0.81
N ASP A 203 -19.13 -8.35 -1.23
CA ASP A 203 -18.01 -8.71 -0.41
C ASP A 203 -17.03 -7.54 -0.27
N LEU A 204 -16.22 -7.62 0.78
CA LEU A 204 -15.17 -6.68 1.16
C LEU A 204 -14.03 -7.48 1.78
N ALA A 205 -12.80 -7.03 1.60
CA ALA A 205 -11.64 -7.68 2.20
C ALA A 205 -10.63 -6.65 2.68
N SER A 206 -9.53 -7.12 3.26
CA SER A 206 -8.35 -6.30 3.50
C SER A 206 -7.11 -7.09 3.08
N SER A 207 -6.21 -6.42 2.39
CA SER A 207 -4.82 -6.87 2.37
C SER A 207 -4.30 -6.83 3.80
N GLY A 208 -3.68 -7.93 4.24
CA GLY A 208 -3.19 -8.07 5.62
C GLY A 208 -4.23 -8.46 6.67
N PHE A 209 -5.39 -9.01 6.27
CA PHE A 209 -6.33 -9.64 7.19
C PHE A 209 -5.62 -10.63 8.13
N GLY A 210 -6.01 -10.63 9.40
CA GLY A 210 -5.42 -11.49 10.44
C GLY A 210 -4.16 -10.91 11.08
N ASN A 211 -3.70 -9.72 10.66
CA ASN A 211 -2.58 -9.06 11.32
C ASN A 211 -3.00 -8.28 12.57
N SER A 212 -4.15 -7.62 12.59
CA SER A 212 -4.52 -6.70 13.67
C SER A 212 -6.02 -6.73 13.99
N THR A 213 -6.39 -6.20 15.16
CA THR A 213 -7.80 -6.07 15.55
C THR A 213 -8.55 -4.96 14.79
N ILE A 214 -7.94 -4.29 13.79
CA ILE A 214 -8.67 -3.36 12.91
C ILE A 214 -9.69 -4.13 12.06
N ASP A 215 -9.42 -5.40 11.75
CA ASP A 215 -10.31 -6.28 10.99
C ASP A 215 -11.70 -6.38 11.62
N ASP A 216 -11.80 -6.31 12.96
CA ASP A 216 -13.09 -6.33 13.66
C ASP A 216 -13.95 -5.09 13.33
N ALA A 217 -13.32 -3.92 13.20
CA ALA A 217 -14.00 -2.68 12.84
C ALA A 217 -14.42 -2.67 11.36
N LEU A 218 -13.55 -3.19 10.48
CA LEU A 218 -13.86 -3.38 9.06
C LEU A 218 -15.04 -4.36 8.87
N ALA A 219 -15.01 -5.49 9.56
CA ALA A 219 -16.07 -6.49 9.52
C ALA A 219 -17.41 -5.94 10.03
N LYS A 220 -17.40 -5.25 11.17
CA LYS A 220 -18.59 -4.62 11.73
C LYS A 220 -19.16 -3.53 10.81
N ALA A 221 -18.30 -2.71 10.21
CA ALA A 221 -18.74 -1.69 9.25
C ALA A 221 -19.34 -2.31 7.98
N ALA A 222 -18.79 -3.43 7.49
CA ALA A 222 -19.36 -4.16 6.35
C ALA A 222 -20.74 -4.73 6.69
N GLU A 223 -20.90 -5.33 7.87
CA GLU A 223 -22.19 -5.83 8.37
C GLU A 223 -23.24 -4.71 8.43
N MET A 224 -22.86 -3.51 8.91
CA MET A 224 -23.74 -2.35 8.94
C MET A 224 -24.21 -1.88 7.55
N GLN A 225 -23.47 -2.20 6.48
CA GLN A 225 -23.88 -1.98 5.09
C GLN A 225 -24.60 -3.17 4.46
N GLY A 226 -24.77 -4.28 5.18
CA GLY A 226 -25.30 -5.52 4.62
C GLY A 226 -24.35 -6.22 3.65
N ARG A 227 -23.04 -5.99 3.78
CA ARG A 227 -21.97 -6.59 2.98
C ARG A 227 -21.19 -7.61 3.82
N THR A 228 -20.55 -8.56 3.16
CA THR A 228 -19.76 -9.61 3.81
C THR A 228 -18.29 -9.22 3.83
N PHE A 229 -17.68 -9.17 5.01
CA PHE A 229 -16.23 -9.04 5.12
C PHE A 229 -15.58 -10.42 5.12
N LEU A 230 -14.72 -10.66 4.13
CA LEU A 230 -14.01 -11.91 3.94
C LEU A 230 -12.96 -12.10 5.04
N LYS A 231 -12.88 -13.32 5.56
CA LYS A 231 -11.92 -13.71 6.62
C LYS A 231 -10.65 -14.29 6.05
N GLU A 232 -10.20 -13.71 4.94
CA GLU A 232 -9.00 -14.08 4.22
C GLU A 232 -8.51 -12.88 3.42
N SER A 233 -7.23 -12.90 3.05
CA SER A 233 -6.70 -11.91 2.11
C SER A 233 -6.93 -12.39 0.69
N LEU A 234 -7.49 -11.52 -0.16
CA LEU A 234 -7.74 -11.82 -1.58
C LEU A 234 -6.46 -11.85 -2.43
N ASP A 235 -5.32 -11.57 -1.81
CA ASP A 235 -4.05 -11.28 -2.45
C ASP A 235 -3.13 -12.52 -2.50
N GLY A 236 -3.69 -13.70 -2.16
CA GLY A 236 -3.08 -15.03 -2.21
C GLY A 236 -2.01 -15.25 -1.15
N ASN A 237 -0.88 -14.57 -1.27
CA ASN A 237 0.32 -14.77 -0.45
C ASN A 237 0.59 -13.60 0.53
N GLY A 238 -0.33 -12.64 0.69
CA GLY A 238 -0.11 -11.46 1.54
C GLY A 238 0.83 -10.41 0.94
N SER A 239 1.25 -10.55 -0.33
CA SER A 239 2.27 -9.71 -0.94
C SER A 239 1.81 -8.26 -1.17
N TYR A 240 0.53 -8.05 -1.43
CA TYR A 240 0.00 -6.70 -1.69
C TYR A 240 -0.06 -5.87 -0.41
N TYR A 241 -0.13 -6.51 0.77
CA TYR A 241 0.03 -5.79 2.04
C TYR A 241 1.38 -5.07 2.17
N PHE A 242 2.42 -5.49 1.44
CA PHE A 242 3.73 -4.83 1.44
C PHE A 242 3.92 -3.84 0.29
N ALA A 243 2.89 -3.63 -0.53
CA ALA A 243 2.98 -2.96 -1.82
C ALA A 243 2.46 -1.51 -1.81
N SER A 244 2.05 -0.97 -0.66
CA SER A 244 1.61 0.44 -0.55
C SER A 244 1.91 1.05 0.83
N ASP A 245 1.56 2.31 1.03
CA ASP A 245 1.97 3.17 2.14
C ASP A 245 1.67 2.64 3.56
N GLN A 246 0.68 1.75 3.74
CA GLN A 246 0.38 1.10 5.03
C GLN A 246 1.63 0.47 5.66
N ILE A 247 2.55 -0.04 4.84
CA ILE A 247 3.72 -0.78 5.32
C ILE A 247 4.67 0.11 6.12
N GLU A 248 4.77 1.40 5.78
CA GLU A 248 5.65 2.33 6.49
C GLU A 248 5.11 2.67 7.89
N PHE A 249 3.79 2.67 8.07
CA PHE A 249 3.16 2.77 9.38
C PHE A 249 3.32 1.47 10.18
N ALA A 250 3.15 0.31 9.53
CA ALA A 250 3.33 -0.98 10.18
C ALA A 250 4.78 -1.19 10.68
N LYS A 251 5.79 -0.76 9.90
CA LYS A 251 7.22 -0.80 10.27
C LYS A 251 7.54 -0.03 11.54
N VAL A 252 6.76 1.00 11.88
CA VAL A 252 6.92 1.77 13.13
C VAL A 252 5.97 1.32 14.24
N GLY A 253 5.24 0.22 14.03
CA GLY A 253 4.41 -0.45 15.03
C GLY A 253 2.95 -0.03 15.07
N ILE A 254 2.49 0.82 14.15
CA ILE A 254 1.08 1.24 14.08
C ILE A 254 0.28 0.15 13.34
N PRO A 255 -0.77 -0.44 13.96
CA PRO A 255 -1.73 -1.29 13.26
C PRO A 255 -2.21 -0.61 11.97
N ALA A 256 -1.95 -1.23 10.82
CA ALA A 256 -2.24 -0.65 9.53
C ALA A 256 -2.96 -1.65 8.64
N VAL A 257 -3.86 -1.15 7.80
CA VAL A 257 -4.66 -1.96 6.87
C VAL A 257 -4.71 -1.30 5.50
N PHE A 258 -4.87 -2.14 4.48
CA PHE A 258 -5.15 -1.73 3.12
C PHE A 258 -6.47 -2.40 2.70
N PRO A 259 -7.61 -1.69 2.84
CA PRO A 259 -8.93 -2.22 2.52
C PRO A 259 -9.08 -2.52 1.02
N TRP A 260 -9.86 -3.55 0.69
CA TRP A 260 -10.09 -4.02 -0.67
C TRP A 260 -11.58 -4.17 -0.96
N SER A 261 -12.01 -3.74 -2.14
CA SER A 261 -13.42 -3.60 -2.54
C SER A 261 -14.19 -4.90 -2.83
N GLY A 262 -13.61 -6.06 -2.58
CA GLY A 262 -14.18 -7.37 -2.97
C GLY A 262 -14.18 -7.65 -4.48
N ASN A 263 -14.73 -8.81 -4.86
CA ASN A 263 -14.81 -9.29 -6.25
C ASN A 263 -16.23 -9.74 -6.67
N GLU A 264 -17.19 -9.84 -5.76
CA GLU A 264 -18.58 -10.25 -6.06
C GLU A 264 -19.47 -9.06 -6.42
N TYR A 265 -19.45 -8.65 -7.70
CA TYR A 265 -20.25 -7.54 -8.19
C TYR A 265 -21.75 -7.88 -8.31
N ILE A 266 -22.60 -7.02 -7.73
CA ILE A 266 -24.05 -7.21 -7.70
C ILE A 266 -24.62 -7.15 -9.12
N GLY A 267 -25.39 -8.19 -9.50
CA GLY A 267 -26.03 -8.27 -10.81
C GLY A 267 -25.05 -8.56 -11.96
N LYS A 268 -23.81 -8.95 -11.66
CA LYS A 268 -22.80 -9.35 -12.65
C LYS A 268 -22.47 -10.84 -12.54
N PRO A 269 -21.90 -11.45 -13.60
CA PRO A 269 -21.33 -12.80 -13.52
C PRO A 269 -20.25 -12.92 -12.43
N ALA A 270 -20.06 -14.12 -11.87
CA ALA A 270 -19.13 -14.35 -10.76
C ALA A 270 -17.66 -14.00 -11.09
N ASP A 271 -17.26 -14.12 -12.37
CA ASP A 271 -15.91 -13.81 -12.85
C ASP A 271 -15.72 -12.35 -13.30
N TYR A 272 -16.75 -11.51 -13.15
CA TYR A 272 -16.71 -10.12 -13.61
C TYR A 272 -15.65 -9.28 -12.88
N GLY A 273 -15.55 -9.43 -11.55
CA GLY A 273 -14.60 -8.67 -10.74
C GLY A 273 -13.15 -9.00 -11.09
N GLU A 274 -12.83 -10.29 -11.12
CA GLU A 274 -11.52 -10.81 -11.54
C GLU A 274 -11.14 -10.28 -12.93
N LYS A 275 -12.03 -10.43 -13.92
CA LYS A 275 -11.79 -9.92 -15.28
C LYS A 275 -11.54 -8.42 -15.32
N LYS A 276 -12.24 -7.63 -14.52
CA LYS A 276 -12.08 -6.16 -14.48
C LYS A 276 -10.74 -5.76 -13.88
N TRP A 277 -10.34 -6.39 -12.78
CA TRP A 277 -9.05 -6.14 -12.16
C TRP A 277 -7.88 -6.67 -12.98
N ASP A 278 -8.03 -7.79 -13.68
CA ASP A 278 -7.04 -8.31 -14.64
C ASP A 278 -6.87 -7.38 -15.85
N GLU A 279 -7.99 -6.88 -16.42
CA GLU A 279 -7.97 -5.89 -17.49
C GLU A 279 -7.26 -4.61 -17.03
N TYR A 280 -7.58 -4.12 -15.82
CA TYR A 280 -6.90 -2.97 -15.25
C TYR A 280 -5.40 -3.23 -15.05
N GLY A 281 -5.02 -4.31 -14.38
CA GLY A 281 -3.63 -4.64 -14.08
C GLY A 281 -2.77 -4.82 -15.33
N LYS A 282 -3.36 -5.36 -16.40
CA LYS A 282 -2.66 -5.60 -17.66
C LYS A 282 -2.58 -4.36 -18.55
N ASP A 283 -3.68 -3.63 -18.69
CA ASP A 283 -3.82 -2.63 -19.75
C ASP A 283 -3.84 -1.18 -19.24
N ARG A 284 -3.83 -0.95 -17.91
CA ARG A 284 -3.99 0.39 -17.29
C ARG A 284 -3.00 0.67 -16.16
N TYR A 285 -2.80 -0.27 -15.23
CA TYR A 285 -1.95 -0.07 -14.06
C TYR A 285 -0.53 0.36 -14.47
N HIS A 286 -0.07 1.49 -13.93
CA HIS A 286 1.22 2.11 -14.29
C HIS A 286 1.39 2.38 -15.80
N GLN A 287 0.30 2.62 -16.53
CA GLN A 287 0.31 2.97 -17.96
C GLN A 287 -0.26 4.37 -18.17
N VAL A 288 0.10 4.99 -19.30
CA VAL A 288 -0.50 6.27 -19.77
C VAL A 288 -1.99 6.13 -20.09
N THR A 289 -2.55 4.92 -20.03
CA THR A 289 -3.96 4.63 -20.24
C THR A 289 -4.75 4.61 -18.93
N ASP A 290 -4.14 4.79 -17.76
CA ASP A 290 -4.89 4.98 -16.50
C ASP A 290 -5.54 6.38 -16.47
N GLU A 291 -6.64 6.49 -17.19
CA GLU A 291 -7.43 7.69 -17.44
C GLU A 291 -8.84 7.56 -16.87
N VAL A 292 -9.49 8.69 -16.59
CA VAL A 292 -10.91 8.69 -16.23
C VAL A 292 -11.72 8.17 -17.42
N MET A 293 -12.37 7.01 -17.22
CA MET A 293 -13.10 6.36 -18.30
C MET A 293 -14.60 6.74 -18.31
N PRO A 294 -15.21 6.97 -19.50
CA PRO A 294 -16.63 7.31 -19.61
C PRO A 294 -17.61 6.24 -19.07
N GLY A 295 -17.15 5.02 -18.84
CA GLY A 295 -17.97 3.88 -18.39
C GLY A 295 -17.77 3.50 -16.93
N TRP A 296 -17.05 4.29 -16.15
CA TRP A 296 -16.89 4.01 -14.72
C TRP A 296 -18.22 4.08 -13.98
N ASP A 297 -18.47 3.04 -13.17
CA ASP A 297 -19.55 3.01 -12.20
C ASP A 297 -18.95 3.19 -10.80
N MET A 298 -18.93 4.44 -10.35
CA MET A 298 -18.36 4.83 -9.05
C MET A 298 -19.27 4.49 -7.87
N SER A 299 -20.42 3.83 -8.07
CA SER A 299 -21.31 3.47 -6.96
C SER A 299 -20.60 2.60 -5.92
N GLY A 300 -19.69 1.72 -6.39
CA GLY A 300 -18.82 0.90 -5.55
C GLY A 300 -17.89 1.74 -4.69
N ALA A 301 -17.09 2.62 -5.31
CA ALA A 301 -16.19 3.53 -4.62
C ALA A 301 -16.90 4.40 -3.55
N VAL A 302 -18.15 4.79 -3.79
CA VAL A 302 -18.97 5.53 -2.81
C VAL A 302 -19.33 4.67 -1.61
N GLU A 303 -19.79 3.43 -1.82
CA GLU A 303 -20.08 2.51 -0.70
C GLU A 303 -18.82 2.11 0.06
N ASP A 304 -17.70 1.92 -0.64
CA ASP A 304 -16.42 1.61 -0.02
C ASP A 304 -15.90 2.78 0.82
N ALA A 305 -16.05 4.03 0.35
CA ALA A 305 -15.70 5.21 1.14
C ALA A 305 -16.56 5.31 2.42
N ARG A 306 -17.85 5.02 2.34
CA ARG A 306 -18.75 4.97 3.51
C ARG A 306 -18.35 3.88 4.49
N TRP A 307 -18.01 2.70 3.97
CA TRP A 307 -17.51 1.58 4.76
C TRP A 307 -16.22 1.93 5.51
N MET A 308 -15.21 2.42 4.78
CA MET A 308 -13.92 2.81 5.36
C MET A 308 -14.07 3.96 6.36
N MET A 309 -14.98 4.92 6.10
CA MET A 309 -15.34 5.96 7.06
C MET A 309 -15.94 5.37 8.34
N MET A 310 -16.91 4.45 8.21
CA MET A 310 -17.56 3.80 9.36
C MET A 310 -16.56 2.98 10.19
N ALA A 311 -15.70 2.21 9.53
CA ALA A 311 -14.67 1.42 10.19
C ALA A 311 -13.69 2.32 10.98
N GLY A 312 -13.16 3.38 10.37
CA GLY A 312 -12.28 4.29 11.09
C GLY A 312 -13.00 5.14 12.14
N TYR A 313 -14.30 5.42 12.00
CA TYR A 313 -15.10 6.01 13.08
C TYR A 313 -15.16 5.04 14.27
N LEU A 314 -15.48 3.76 14.06
CA LEU A 314 -15.51 2.75 15.13
C LEU A 314 -14.16 2.65 15.85
N VAL A 315 -13.05 2.66 15.11
CA VAL A 315 -11.70 2.68 15.68
C VAL A 315 -11.42 3.98 16.45
N ALA A 316 -11.82 5.12 15.91
CA ALA A 316 -11.59 6.42 16.53
C ALA A 316 -12.47 6.65 17.77
N ASP A 317 -13.63 5.99 17.87
CA ASP A 317 -14.58 6.18 18.96
C ASP A 317 -14.40 5.18 20.11
N GLU A 318 -13.72 4.05 19.90
CA GLU A 318 -13.49 3.04 20.93
C GLU A 318 -12.52 3.52 22.03
N VAL A 319 -12.60 3.03 23.27
CA VAL A 319 -11.59 3.38 24.29
C VAL A 319 -10.33 2.54 24.07
N LYS A 320 -10.50 1.25 23.78
CA LYS A 320 -9.40 0.32 23.53
C LYS A 320 -8.71 0.63 22.21
N ARG A 321 -7.37 0.67 22.22
CA ARG A 321 -6.57 0.80 21.00
C ARG A 321 -6.59 -0.51 20.19
N PRO A 322 -6.57 -0.45 18.85
CA PRO A 322 -6.26 -1.62 18.04
C PRO A 322 -4.86 -2.15 18.36
N VAL A 323 -4.67 -3.46 18.19
CA VAL A 323 -3.39 -4.12 18.45
C VAL A 323 -3.06 -5.13 17.36
N TRP A 324 -1.77 -5.40 17.18
CA TRP A 324 -1.30 -6.54 16.39
C TRP A 324 -1.64 -7.87 17.08
N LEU A 325 -2.10 -8.83 16.30
CA LEU A 325 -2.39 -10.20 16.74
C LEU A 325 -1.11 -11.01 16.92
N SER A 326 -1.16 -12.09 17.73
CA SER A 326 0.02 -12.88 18.11
C SER A 326 0.81 -13.51 16.96
N GLY A 327 0.20 -13.68 15.79
CA GLY A 327 0.86 -14.21 14.59
C GLY A 327 1.43 -13.16 13.65
N SER A 328 1.20 -11.87 13.91
CA SER A 328 1.66 -10.81 13.01
C SER A 328 3.15 -10.52 13.19
N GLU A 329 3.90 -10.40 12.10
CA GLU A 329 5.32 -10.04 12.12
C GLU A 329 5.61 -8.63 12.66
N PHE A 330 4.58 -7.78 12.71
CA PHE A 330 4.66 -6.42 13.25
C PHE A 330 4.41 -6.35 14.75
N LYS A 331 3.99 -7.47 15.38
CA LYS A 331 3.83 -7.53 16.83
C LYS A 331 5.19 -7.42 17.52
N ARG A 332 5.31 -6.44 18.42
CA ARG A 332 6.50 -6.21 19.25
C ARG A 332 6.21 -6.51 20.72
#